data_AF-A0A379SRH7-F1
#
_entry.id   AF-A0A379SRH7-F1
#
_cell.length_a   1.000
_cell.length_b   1.000
_cell.length_c   1.000
_cell.angle_alpha   90.00
_cell.angle_beta   90.00
_cell.angle_gamma   90.00
#
_symmetry.space_group_name_H-M   'P 1'
#
loop_
_entity.id
_entity.type
_entity.pdbx_description
1 polymer ?
#
loop_
_entity_poly.entity_id
_entity_poly.type
_entity_poly.pdbx_seq_one_letter_code
_entity_poly.pdbx_strand_id
1 'polypeptide(L)'
;MYVFLDAKIKISQDFGNRQSALWKKSFTHLVPYAGDHAVERTLSALKPLALKRYVTETTMSYRPEHWENMRQQLKQLGVTRQYVVIQPTARQLFKCWDNDKFSRVIDAVQRRGYQVVLTSGRPQTR
;
A
#
# COMPACT_ATOMS: atom_id res chain seq x y z
N MET A 1 -1.62 -10.89 33.39
CA MET A 1 -2.22 -9.55 33.53
C MET A 1 -2.10 -8.86 32.18
N TYR A 2 -3.20 -8.70 31.44
CA TYR A 2 -3.15 -8.05 30.12
C TYR A 2 -2.85 -6.56 30.34
N VAL A 3 -1.66 -6.11 29.96
CA VAL A 3 -1.33 -4.68 29.98
C VAL A 3 -2.09 -4.03 28.83
N PHE A 4 -3.26 -3.50 29.15
CA PHE A 4 -3.94 -2.57 28.27
C PHE A 4 -3.17 -1.25 28.29
N LEU A 5 -2.96 -0.65 27.12
CA LEU A 5 -2.44 0.71 27.03
C LEU A 5 -3.35 1.64 27.84
N ASP A 6 -2.77 2.44 28.73
CA ASP A 6 -3.49 3.43 29.54
C ASP A 6 -3.81 4.67 28.71
N ALA A 7 -4.75 4.49 27.77
CA ALA A 7 -5.26 5.56 26.92
C ALA A 7 -6.75 5.78 27.23
N LYS A 8 -7.12 7.06 27.42
CA LYS A 8 -8.51 7.48 27.68
C LYS A 8 -9.45 7.13 26.52
N ILE A 9 -8.95 7.20 25.28
CA ILE A 9 -9.69 6.86 24.07
C ILE A 9 -8.93 5.76 23.33
N LYS A 10 -9.59 4.62 23.13
CA LYS A 10 -9.06 3.44 22.44
C LYS A 10 -10.10 3.03 21.41
N ILE A 11 -9.83 3.30 20.14
CA ILE A 11 -10.79 3.06 19.06
C ILE A 11 -10.31 1.86 18.26
N SER A 12 -11.23 0.95 17.96
CA SER A 12 -11.04 -0.10 16.96
C SER A 12 -12.25 -0.17 16.05
N GLN A 13 -12.05 -0.78 14.89
CA GLN A 13 -13.17 -1.19 14.07
C GLN A 13 -13.88 -2.38 14.73
N ASP A 14 -15.21 -2.46 14.59
CA ASP A 14 -15.99 -3.62 14.99
C ASP A 14 -15.82 -4.77 13.98
N PHE A 15 -14.67 -5.44 14.05
CA PHE A 15 -14.36 -6.56 13.18
C PHE A 15 -15.25 -7.76 13.50
N GLY A 16 -16.05 -8.22 12.53
CA GLY A 16 -16.93 -9.39 12.71
C GLY A 16 -16.21 -10.68 13.14
N ASN A 17 -14.91 -10.82 12.84
CA ASN A 17 -14.09 -11.95 13.27
C ASN A 17 -13.34 -11.73 14.61
N ARG A 18 -13.55 -10.60 15.30
CA ARG A 18 -12.93 -10.29 16.61
C ARG A 18 -14.00 -9.94 17.64
N GLN A 19 -14.77 -10.94 18.05
CA GLN A 19 -15.94 -10.75 18.91
C GLN A 19 -15.74 -11.24 20.36
N SER A 20 -14.53 -11.71 20.72
CA SER A 20 -14.26 -12.19 22.08
C SER A 20 -14.40 -11.08 23.13
N ALA A 21 -14.86 -11.44 24.33
CA ALA A 21 -15.07 -10.47 25.41
C ALA A 21 -13.80 -9.70 25.77
N LEU A 22 -12.64 -10.38 25.77
CA LEU A 22 -11.34 -9.76 26.02
C LEU A 22 -11.04 -8.66 24.97
N TRP A 23 -11.27 -8.96 23.69
CA TRP A 23 -11.07 -7.98 22.62
C TRP A 23 -11.99 -6.77 22.79
N LYS A 24 -13.29 -6.99 22.96
CA LYS A 24 -14.26 -5.89 23.07
C LYS A 24 -13.96 -4.99 24.26
N LYS A 25 -13.54 -5.55 25.40
CA LYS A 25 -13.16 -4.79 26.60
C LYS A 25 -11.83 -4.04 26.47
N SER A 26 -11.05 -4.31 25.42
CA SER A 26 -9.77 -3.63 25.18
C SER A 26 -9.96 -2.19 24.71
N PHE A 27 -11.11 -1.87 24.10
CA PHE A 27 -11.39 -0.61 23.42
C PHE A 27 -12.52 0.16 24.10
N THR A 28 -12.48 1.49 24.04
CA THR A 28 -13.59 2.34 24.50
C THR A 28 -14.63 2.55 23.41
N HIS A 29 -14.25 2.38 22.14
CA HIS A 29 -15.15 2.50 21.00
C HIS A 29 -14.88 1.36 20.00
N LEU A 30 -15.94 0.66 19.62
CA LEU A 30 -15.97 -0.27 18.50
C LEU A 30 -16.85 0.36 17.42
N VAL A 31 -16.25 0.69 16.28
CA VAL A 31 -16.92 1.46 15.24
C VAL A 31 -17.31 0.54 14.09
N PRO A 32 -18.58 0.52 13.64
CA PRO A 32 -18.96 -0.26 12.47
C PRO A 32 -18.31 0.31 11.20
N TYR A 33 -18.10 -0.54 10.21
CA TYR A 33 -17.62 -0.09 8.91
C TYR A 33 -18.63 0.87 8.27
N ALA A 34 -18.12 1.89 7.60
CA ALA A 34 -18.87 2.70 6.66
C ALA A 34 -18.08 2.82 5.35
N GLY A 35 -18.78 2.76 4.22
CA GLY A 35 -18.20 2.83 2.88
C GLY A 35 -17.77 1.48 2.31
N ASP A 36 -17.54 1.49 1.00
CA ASP A 36 -17.21 0.30 0.21
C ASP A 36 -15.70 0.19 0.00
N HIS A 37 -15.03 1.33 -0.17
CA HIS A 37 -13.58 1.38 -0.39
C HIS A 37 -12.80 1.23 0.92
N ALA A 38 -11.60 0.66 0.84
CA ALA A 38 -10.73 0.45 2.02
C ALA A 38 -10.43 1.77 2.75
N VAL A 39 -10.24 2.88 2.00
CA VAL A 39 -10.00 4.22 2.57
C VAL A 39 -11.19 4.67 3.42
N GLU A 40 -12.41 4.55 2.91
CA GLU A 40 -13.63 4.97 3.62
C GLU A 40 -13.82 4.15 4.89
N ARG A 41 -13.62 2.82 4.78
CA ARG A 41 -13.68 1.90 5.91
C ARG A 41 -12.67 2.27 6.99
N THR A 42 -11.42 2.54 6.63
CA THR A 42 -10.39 3.01 7.57
C THR A 42 -10.77 4.35 8.21
N LEU A 43 -11.28 5.30 7.42
CA LEU A 43 -11.70 6.62 7.93
C LEU A 43 -12.91 6.52 8.86
N SER A 44 -13.79 5.53 8.66
CA SER A 44 -14.97 5.34 9.51
C SER A 44 -14.61 5.18 10.99
N ALA A 45 -13.47 4.55 11.31
CA ALA A 45 -12.98 4.40 12.67
C ALA A 45 -12.73 5.74 13.38
N LEU A 46 -12.53 6.84 12.65
CA LEU A 46 -12.30 8.17 13.22
C LEU A 46 -13.60 8.85 13.69
N LYS A 47 -14.78 8.29 13.40
CA LYS A 47 -16.09 8.88 13.74
C LYS A 47 -16.21 9.36 15.20
N PRO A 48 -15.74 8.63 16.23
CA PRO A 48 -15.82 9.08 17.62
C PRO A 48 -15.03 10.35 17.93
N LEU A 49 -14.05 10.71 17.10
CA LEU A 49 -13.21 11.90 17.29
C LEU A 49 -13.90 13.20 16.87
N ALA A 50 -15.07 13.12 16.22
CA ALA A 50 -15.85 14.27 15.76
C ALA A 50 -15.01 15.31 14.98
N LEU A 51 -14.10 14.82 14.13
CA LEU A 51 -13.22 15.68 13.35
C LEU A 51 -14.04 16.55 12.39
N LYS A 52 -13.76 17.86 12.36
CA LYS A 52 -14.45 18.80 11.47
C LYS A 52 -14.07 18.62 9.99
N ARG A 53 -12.91 18.02 9.72
CA ARG A 53 -12.38 17.81 8.37
C ARG A 53 -11.61 16.50 8.31
N TYR A 54 -11.81 15.78 7.21
CA TYR A 54 -11.00 14.63 6.82
C TYR A 54 -10.06 15.02 5.69
N VAL A 55 -8.85 14.50 5.72
CA VAL A 55 -7.94 14.53 4.57
C VAL A 55 -8.05 13.15 3.92
N THR A 56 -8.63 13.11 2.73
CA THR A 56 -8.84 11.87 1.97
C THR A 56 -7.85 11.72 0.82
N GLU A 57 -7.01 12.74 0.61
CA GLU A 57 -5.93 12.68 -0.37
C GLU A 57 -4.85 11.70 0.11
N THR A 58 -4.62 10.65 -0.68
CA THR A 58 -3.56 9.69 -0.43
C THR A 58 -2.24 10.24 -0.95
N THR A 59 -1.32 10.53 -0.04
CA THR A 59 0.04 10.95 -0.38
C THR A 59 1.04 9.86 -0.04
N MET A 60 2.13 9.82 -0.81
CA MET A 60 3.27 8.94 -0.55
C MET A 60 4.48 9.84 -0.33
N SER A 61 4.68 10.25 0.93
CA SER A 61 5.70 11.22 1.28
C SER A 61 7.08 10.55 1.37
N TYR A 62 8.03 11.09 0.62
CA TYR A 62 9.44 10.71 0.69
C TYR A 62 10.26 11.94 1.04
N ARG A 63 11.37 11.70 1.75
CA ARG A 63 12.36 12.75 1.93
C ARG A 63 13.10 13.01 0.61
N PRO A 64 13.52 14.26 0.33
CA PRO A 64 14.20 14.59 -0.92
C PRO A 64 15.45 13.73 -1.21
N GLU A 65 16.19 13.32 -0.17
CA GLU A 65 17.37 12.46 -0.31
C GLU A 65 17.06 11.08 -0.88
N HIS A 66 15.87 10.53 -0.63
CA HIS A 66 15.46 9.23 -1.19
C HIS A 66 15.21 9.34 -2.69
N TRP A 67 14.67 10.48 -3.13
CA TRP A 67 14.46 10.77 -4.53
C TRP A 67 15.80 10.91 -5.27
N GLU A 68 16.75 11.64 -4.68
CA GLU A 68 18.08 11.81 -5.28
C GLU A 68 18.83 10.48 -5.39
N ASN A 69 18.82 9.68 -4.33
CA ASN A 69 19.44 8.36 -4.32
C ASN A 69 18.85 7.46 -5.43
N MET A 70 17.52 7.40 -5.54
CA MET A 70 16.85 6.62 -6.58
C MET A 70 17.24 7.10 -7.99
N ARG A 71 17.33 8.42 -8.24
CA ARG A 71 17.80 8.95 -9.52
C ARG A 71 19.25 8.56 -9.83
N GLN A 72 20.13 8.56 -8.84
CA GLN A 72 21.52 8.16 -9.03
C GLN A 72 21.63 6.66 -9.34
N GLN A 73 20.88 5.81 -8.62
CA GLN A 73 20.83 4.37 -8.90
C GLN A 73 20.32 4.09 -10.32
N LEU A 74 19.24 4.77 -10.75
CA LEU A 74 18.73 4.65 -12.11
C LEU A 74 19.79 5.04 -13.16
N LYS A 75 20.52 6.14 -12.95
CA LYS A 75 21.62 6.54 -13.84
C LYS A 75 22.74 5.50 -13.89
N GLN A 76 23.13 4.94 -12.75
CA GLN A 76 24.16 3.88 -12.68
C GLN A 76 23.71 2.60 -13.42
N LEU A 77 22.41 2.31 -13.42
CA LEU A 77 21.80 1.22 -14.19
C LEU A 77 21.60 1.58 -15.68
N GLY A 78 22.10 2.73 -16.14
CA GLY A 78 22.00 3.18 -17.53
C GLY A 78 20.64 3.75 -17.91
N VAL A 79 19.76 4.05 -16.94
CA VAL A 79 18.47 4.69 -17.18
C VAL A 79 18.66 6.20 -17.30
N THR A 80 18.82 6.67 -18.53
CA THR A 80 19.19 8.05 -18.87
C THR A 80 18.11 8.81 -19.63
N ARG A 81 17.07 8.11 -20.11
CA ARG A 81 15.90 8.69 -20.80
C ARG A 81 14.61 8.38 -20.04
N GLN A 82 13.48 8.84 -20.59
CA GLN A 82 12.15 8.49 -20.06
C GLN A 82 11.99 6.98 -19.98
N TYR A 83 11.43 6.50 -18.88
CA TYR A 83 11.30 5.08 -18.61
C TYR A 83 9.89 4.73 -18.11
N VAL A 84 9.51 3.47 -18.33
CA VAL A 84 8.31 2.85 -17.78
C VAL A 84 8.73 1.80 -16.76
N VAL A 85 8.15 1.86 -15.57
CA VAL A 85 8.31 0.83 -14.56
C VAL A 85 7.29 -0.27 -14.80
N ILE A 86 7.75 -1.52 -14.87
CA ILE A 86 6.89 -2.69 -14.97
C ILE A 86 7.19 -3.59 -13.78
N GLN A 87 6.16 -3.95 -13.02
CA GLN A 87 6.23 -4.92 -11.96
C GLN A 87 5.52 -6.21 -12.42
N PRO A 88 6.25 -7.18 -13.02
CA PRO A 88 5.62 -8.38 -13.57
C PRO A 88 5.17 -9.38 -12.50
N THR A 89 5.63 -9.20 -11.26
CA THR A 89 5.37 -10.13 -10.16
C THR A 89 4.38 -9.57 -9.14
N ALA A 90 3.50 -10.47 -8.66
CA ALA A 90 2.59 -10.22 -7.57
C ALA A 90 2.74 -11.31 -6.50
N ARG A 91 2.35 -11.00 -5.26
CA ARG A 91 2.34 -11.99 -4.16
C ARG A 91 1.43 -13.17 -4.46
N GLN A 92 0.33 -12.93 -5.17
CA GLN A 92 -0.62 -13.97 -5.57
C GLN A 92 -0.40 -14.29 -7.05
N LEU A 93 0.11 -15.49 -7.35
CA LEU A 93 0.53 -15.87 -8.70
C LEU A 93 -0.57 -15.76 -9.75
N PHE A 94 -1.83 -16.02 -9.39
CA PHE A 94 -2.96 -15.88 -10.32
C PHE A 94 -3.23 -14.43 -10.75
N LYS A 95 -2.64 -13.44 -10.06
CA LYS A 95 -2.68 -12.01 -10.44
C LYS A 95 -1.53 -11.62 -11.37
N CYS A 96 -0.53 -12.49 -11.54
CA CYS A 96 0.55 -12.27 -12.49
C CYS A 96 0.04 -12.50 -13.92
N TRP A 97 0.53 -11.70 -14.85
CA TRP A 97 0.33 -11.94 -16.26
C TRP A 97 1.38 -12.89 -16.82
N ASP A 98 1.10 -13.51 -17.95
CA ASP A 98 2.03 -14.42 -18.60
C ASP A 98 3.31 -13.68 -19.03
N ASN A 99 4.46 -14.34 -18.86
CA ASN A 99 5.77 -13.77 -19.19
C ASN A 99 5.83 -13.32 -20.67
N ASP A 100 5.26 -14.09 -21.59
CA ASP A 100 5.23 -13.74 -23.03
C ASP A 100 4.44 -12.45 -23.29
N LYS A 101 3.36 -12.21 -22.53
CA LYS A 101 2.58 -10.98 -22.64
C LYS A 101 3.37 -9.79 -22.11
N PHE A 102 4.06 -9.95 -20.98
CA PHE A 102 4.97 -8.91 -20.48
C PHE A 102 6.10 -8.62 -21.47
N SER A 103 6.76 -9.64 -22.03
CA SER A 103 7.81 -9.48 -23.04
C SER A 103 7.31 -8.65 -24.24
N ARG A 104 6.13 -8.97 -24.78
CA ARG A 104 5.53 -8.20 -25.89
C ARG A 104 5.25 -6.73 -25.52
N VAL A 105 4.82 -6.47 -24.29
CA VAL A 105 4.62 -5.09 -23.80
C VAL A 105 5.95 -4.35 -23.67
N ILE A 106 6.97 -5.01 -23.11
CA ILE A 106 8.33 -4.46 -22.97
C ILE A 106 8.87 -4.06 -24.35
N ASP A 107 8.79 -4.95 -25.34
CA ASP A 107 9.23 -4.68 -26.70
C ASP A 107 8.47 -3.51 -27.33
N ALA A 108 7.16 -3.42 -27.09
CA ALA A 108 6.32 -2.35 -27.60
C ALA A 108 6.61 -0.99 -26.93
N VAL A 109 7.00 -0.98 -25.66
CA VAL A 109 7.41 0.22 -24.92
C VAL A 109 8.79 0.68 -25.40
N GLN A 110 9.73 -0.25 -25.57
CA GLN A 110 11.08 0.04 -26.06
C GLN A 110 11.08 0.56 -27.50
N ARG A 111 10.27 -0.04 -28.39
CA ARG A 111 10.08 0.45 -29.78
C ARG A 111 9.54 1.87 -29.86
N ARG A 112 8.82 2.34 -28.83
CA ARG A 112 8.35 3.74 -28.72
C ARG A 112 9.40 4.70 -28.17
N GLY A 113 10.59 4.21 -27.84
CA GLY A 113 11.70 5.04 -27.37
C GLY A 113 11.81 5.19 -25.85
N TYR A 114 11.07 4.41 -25.06
CA TYR A 114 11.20 4.41 -23.59
C TYR A 114 12.18 3.33 -23.12
N GLN A 115 12.86 3.56 -21.99
CA GLN A 115 13.49 2.46 -21.25
C GLN A 115 12.45 1.73 -20.41
N VAL A 116 12.75 0.48 -20.09
CA VAL A 116 11.94 -0.31 -19.17
C VAL A 116 12.76 -0.59 -17.93
N VAL A 117 12.17 -0.33 -16.77
CA VAL A 117 12.71 -0.70 -15.46
C VAL A 117 11.81 -1.79 -14.90
N LEU A 118 12.37 -2.98 -14.68
CA LEU A 118 11.66 -4.09 -14.04
C LEU A 118 11.85 -4.00 -12.53
N THR A 119 10.74 -4.03 -11.79
CA THR A 119 10.75 -4.08 -10.32
C THR A 119 10.11 -5.37 -9.84
N SER A 120 10.54 -5.84 -8.67
CA SER A 120 9.93 -6.99 -8.01
C SER A 120 10.13 -6.91 -6.50
N GLY A 121 9.26 -7.59 -5.75
CA GLY A 121 9.52 -7.89 -4.34
C GLY A 121 10.57 -9.00 -4.21
N ARG A 122 10.82 -9.47 -2.98
CA ARG A 122 11.68 -10.65 -2.78
C ARG A 122 11.16 -11.83 -3.64
N PRO A 123 12.06 -12.65 -4.21
CA PRO A 123 11.64 -13.85 -4.91
C PRO A 123 10.79 -14.71 -3.96
N GLN A 124 9.65 -15.21 -4.44
CA GLN A 124 9.10 -16.42 -3.83
C GLN A 124 10.07 -17.54 -4.21
N THR A 125 10.95 -17.92 -3.28
CA THR A 125 11.68 -19.18 -3.39
C THR A 125 10.64 -20.28 -3.63
N ARG A 126 10.73 -20.93 -4.79
CA ARG A 126 10.09 -22.24 -4.98
C ARG A 126 10.71 -23.24 -4.02
#